data_AF-A0A540K6C2-F1
#
_entry.id   AF-A0A540K6C2-F1
#
_cell.length_a   1.000
_cell.length_b   1.000
_cell.length_c   1.000
_cell.angle_alpha   90.00
_cell.angle_beta   90.00
_cell.angle_gamma   90.00
#
_symmetry.space_group_name_H-M   'P 1'
#
loop_
_entity.id
_entity.type
_entity.pdbx_description
1 polymer ?
#
loop_
_entity_poly.entity_id
_entity_poly.type
_entity_poly.pdbx_seq_one_letter_code
_entity_poly.pdbx_strand_id
1 'polypeptide(L)'
;MEDVTATASPDIPMHPAIAPISYLLGTWKGQGEGGFPTINSFSYVEHLNFSHSGKPFIAYTQKTWKLNSGEPMHAESGFWRPKPDGSIEVVISQSTGLVEVQSF
;
A
#
# COMPACT_ATOMS: atom_id res chain seq x y z
N MET A 1 26.78 14.38 10.87
CA MET A 1 27.01 12.93 10.92
C MET A 1 25.99 12.33 9.97
N GLU A 2 26.49 12.06 8.77
CA GLU A 2 25.89 11.37 7.59
C GLU A 2 24.54 11.85 7.05
N ASP A 3 24.64 12.61 5.96
CA ASP A 3 23.62 12.82 4.94
C ASP A 3 23.33 11.45 4.28
N VAL A 4 22.17 10.86 4.58
CA VAL A 4 21.76 9.57 4.02
C VAL A 4 21.23 9.83 2.62
N THR A 5 22.14 9.97 1.66
CA THR A 5 21.81 9.94 0.23
C THR A 5 21.05 8.66 -0.07
N ALA A 6 19.80 8.79 -0.49
CA ALA A 6 18.98 7.68 -0.95
C ALA A 6 19.73 6.95 -2.07
N THR A 7 20.21 5.74 -1.80
CA THR A 7 20.80 4.88 -2.81
C THR A 7 19.72 4.54 -3.83
N ALA A 8 19.98 4.82 -5.11
CA ALA A 8 19.10 4.40 -6.19
C ALA A 8 18.96 2.87 -6.10
N SER A 9 17.72 2.39 -5.94
CA SER A 9 17.45 0.96 -5.96
C SER A 9 17.88 0.39 -7.32
N PRO A 10 18.50 -0.80 -7.38
CA PRO A 10 18.86 -1.42 -8.64
C PRO A 10 17.62 -1.54 -9.55
N ASP A 11 17.81 -1.37 -10.85
CA ASP A 11 16.74 -1.58 -11.83
C ASP A 11 16.43 -3.08 -11.90
N ILE A 12 15.46 -3.51 -11.08
CA ILE A 12 15.04 -4.90 -10.97
C ILE A 12 14.05 -5.18 -12.11
N PRO A 13 14.29 -6.17 -12.98
CA PRO A 13 13.33 -6.51 -14.03
C PRO A 13 11.95 -6.85 -13.47
N MET A 14 10.91 -6.25 -14.05
CA MET A 14 9.52 -6.49 -13.67
C MET A 14 9.07 -7.90 -14.09
N HIS A 15 8.36 -8.60 -13.21
CA HIS A 15 7.79 -9.91 -13.53
C HIS A 15 6.59 -9.74 -14.50
N PRO A 16 6.44 -10.55 -15.56
CA PRO A 16 5.32 -10.42 -16.50
C PRO A 16 3.94 -10.48 -15.84
N ALA A 17 3.80 -11.29 -14.77
CA ALA A 17 2.55 -11.40 -14.02
C ALA A 17 2.05 -10.08 -13.38
N ILE A 18 2.95 -9.15 -13.03
CA ILE A 18 2.56 -7.86 -12.43
C ILE A 18 2.44 -6.74 -13.47
N ALA A 19 2.84 -6.98 -14.73
CA ALA A 19 2.77 -5.99 -15.79
C ALA A 19 1.35 -5.38 -15.98
N PRO A 20 0.24 -6.16 -15.91
CA PRO A 20 -1.11 -5.60 -16.04
C PRO A 20 -1.49 -4.60 -14.94
N ILE A 21 -0.89 -4.70 -13.75
CA ILE A 21 -1.14 -3.83 -12.60
C ILE A 21 0.05 -2.90 -12.30
N SER A 22 1.00 -2.78 -13.24
CA SER A 22 2.22 -1.99 -13.08
C SER A 22 1.96 -0.50 -12.88
N TYR A 23 0.80 -0.01 -13.31
CA TYR A 23 0.36 1.37 -13.10
C TYR A 23 0.19 1.74 -11.63
N LEU A 24 0.12 0.76 -10.72
CA LEU A 24 0.09 1.00 -9.27
C LEU A 24 1.47 1.33 -8.69
N LEU A 25 2.56 0.94 -9.35
CA LEU A 25 3.91 1.06 -8.81
C LEU A 25 4.27 2.53 -8.55
N GLY A 26 4.80 2.80 -7.37
CA GLY A 26 5.19 4.14 -6.95
C GLY A 26 4.65 4.50 -5.57
N THR A 27 4.76 5.80 -5.26
CA THR A 27 4.25 6.38 -4.02
C THR A 27 3.06 7.27 -4.33
N TRP A 28 1.97 7.03 -3.61
CA TRP A 28 0.73 7.79 -3.74
C TRP A 28 0.49 8.55 -2.45
N LYS A 29 0.01 9.79 -2.57
CA LYS A 29 -0.34 10.63 -1.42
C LYS A 29 -1.67 11.31 -1.71
N GLY A 30 -2.57 11.29 -0.74
CA GLY A 30 -3.90 11.86 -0.88
C GLY A 30 -4.55 12.14 0.45
N GLN A 31 -5.82 12.50 0.38
CA GLN A 31 -6.70 12.67 1.54
C GLN A 31 -7.91 11.77 1.37
N GLY A 32 -8.45 11.28 2.49
CA GLY A 32 -9.66 10.47 2.53
C GLY A 32 -10.61 10.92 3.62
N GLU A 33 -11.85 10.42 3.52
CA GLU A 33 -12.90 10.61 4.52
C GLU A 33 -13.38 9.23 4.98
N GLY A 34 -13.38 9.02 6.29
CA GLY A 34 -13.87 7.80 6.94
C GLY A 34 -15.15 8.07 7.70
N GLY A 35 -16.07 7.10 7.70
CA GLY A 35 -17.31 7.14 8.48
C GLY A 35 -17.97 5.76 8.56
N PHE A 36 -18.62 5.49 9.68
CA PHE A 36 -19.37 4.25 9.91
C PHE A 36 -20.52 4.52 10.90
N PRO A 37 -21.65 3.80 10.90
CA PRO A 37 -22.81 4.14 11.75
C PRO A 37 -22.54 4.31 13.25
N THR A 38 -21.46 3.72 13.78
CA THR A 38 -21.07 3.79 15.20
C THR A 38 -19.98 4.81 15.51
N ILE A 39 -19.45 5.54 14.51
CA ILE A 39 -18.39 6.55 14.68
C ILE A 39 -18.72 7.83 13.90
N ASN A 40 -18.25 8.98 14.39
CA ASN A 40 -18.35 10.22 13.63
C ASN A 40 -17.46 10.19 12.40
N SER A 41 -17.86 10.89 11.34
CA SER A 41 -17.03 11.09 10.16
C SER A 41 -15.73 11.83 10.51
N PHE A 42 -14.64 11.47 9.84
CA PHE A 42 -13.32 12.06 10.04
C PHE A 42 -12.55 12.13 8.71
N SER A 43 -11.60 13.05 8.60
CA SER A 43 -10.71 13.18 7.44
C SER A 43 -9.27 12.84 7.82
N TYR A 44 -8.53 12.28 6.86
CA TYR A 44 -7.16 11.83 7.07
C TYR A 44 -6.28 12.08 5.85
N VAL A 45 -4.97 12.19 6.07
CA VAL A 45 -3.95 12.09 5.01
C VAL A 45 -3.55 10.63 4.88
N GLU A 46 -3.35 10.17 3.66
CA GLU A 46 -2.98 8.80 3.35
C GLU A 46 -1.80 8.74 2.41
N HIS A 47 -0.80 7.92 2.75
CA HIS A 47 0.32 7.60 1.88
C HIS A 47 0.33 6.10 1.59
N LEU A 48 0.41 5.74 0.31
CA LEU A 48 0.57 4.37 -0.17
C LEU A 48 1.94 4.22 -0.84
N ASN A 49 2.54 3.04 -0.71
CA ASN A 49 3.67 2.65 -1.54
C ASN A 49 3.45 1.25 -2.10
N PHE A 50 3.61 1.16 -3.42
CA PHE A 50 3.60 -0.09 -4.18
C PHE A 50 4.98 -0.31 -4.78
N SER A 51 5.60 -1.45 -4.48
CA SER A 51 6.94 -1.80 -4.95
C SER A 51 7.03 -3.26 -5.37
N HIS A 52 8.04 -3.63 -6.15
CA HIS A 52 8.29 -5.02 -6.52
C HIS A 52 9.76 -5.40 -6.37
N SER A 53 9.99 -6.70 -6.22
CA SER A 53 11.33 -7.31 -6.17
C SER A 53 11.59 -8.26 -7.35
N GLY A 54 10.82 -8.09 -8.44
CA GLY A 54 10.91 -8.93 -9.65
C GLY A 54 10.23 -10.29 -9.52
N LYS A 55 9.41 -10.46 -8.48
CA LYS A 55 8.59 -11.65 -8.20
C LYS A 55 7.13 -11.40 -8.62
N PRO A 56 6.29 -12.44 -8.76
CA PRO A 56 4.89 -12.30 -9.19
C PRO A 56 3.98 -11.75 -8.08
N PHE A 57 4.38 -10.65 -7.45
CA PHE A 57 3.58 -9.91 -6.48
C PHE A 57 4.07 -8.46 -6.40
N ILE A 58 3.20 -7.57 -5.94
CA ILE A 58 3.54 -6.19 -5.54
C ILE A 58 3.46 -6.11 -4.02
N ALA A 59 4.52 -5.61 -3.39
CA ALA A 59 4.51 -5.23 -1.98
C ALA A 59 3.73 -3.93 -1.81
N TYR A 60 2.84 -3.90 -0.83
CA TYR A 60 1.97 -2.78 -0.51
C TYR A 60 2.22 -2.34 0.93
N THR A 61 2.36 -1.03 1.14
CA THR A 61 2.35 -0.42 2.48
C THR A 61 1.50 0.83 2.46
N GLN A 62 0.80 1.08 3.55
CA GLN A 62 -0.06 2.23 3.75
C GLN A 62 0.07 2.76 5.17
N LYS A 63 0.00 4.08 5.29
CA LYS A 63 -0.06 4.79 6.55
C LYS A 63 -1.00 5.97 6.44
N THR A 64 -1.67 6.27 7.54
CA THR A 64 -2.53 7.45 7.67
C THR A 64 -2.10 8.36 8.80
N TRP A 65 -2.51 9.63 8.70
CA TRP A 65 -2.33 10.65 9.73
C TRP A 65 -3.59 11.52 9.84
N LYS A 66 -3.85 12.05 11.03
CA LYS A 66 -4.91 13.05 11.22
C LYS A 66 -4.62 14.28 10.35
N LEU A 67 -5.62 14.73 9.59
CA LEU A 67 -5.44 15.82 8.61
C LEU A 67 -4.88 17.11 9.24
N ASN A 68 -5.36 17.49 10.43
CA ASN A 68 -5.02 18.77 11.04
C ASN A 68 -3.77 18.74 11.93
N SER A 69 -3.53 17.62 12.64
CA SER A 69 -2.44 17.53 13.62
C SER A 69 -1.23 16.74 13.13
N GLY A 70 -1.37 15.97 12.04
CA GLY A 70 -0.30 15.09 11.55
C GLY A 70 0.04 13.94 12.51
N GLU A 71 -0.78 13.68 13.52
CA GLU A 71 -0.62 12.52 14.41
C GLU A 71 -0.82 11.23 13.59
N PRO A 72 0.10 10.25 13.69
CA PRO A 72 -0.08 8.95 13.05
C PRO A 72 -1.37 8.26 13.50
N MET A 73 -2.06 7.63 12.56
CA MET A 73 -3.28 6.88 12.77
C MET A 73 -3.05 5.39 12.43
N HIS A 74 -3.85 4.83 11.51
CA HIS A 74 -3.79 3.46 11.06
C HIS A 74 -2.62 3.22 10.10
N ALA A 75 -2.10 1.99 10.08
CA ALA A 75 -1.18 1.51 9.06
C ALA A 75 -1.50 0.07 8.68
N GLU A 76 -1.20 -0.28 7.44
CA GLU A 76 -1.32 -1.64 6.94
C GLU A 76 -0.25 -1.96 5.91
N SER A 77 -0.01 -3.26 5.72
CA SER A 77 0.94 -3.74 4.72
C SER A 77 0.57 -5.12 4.25
N GLY A 78 0.96 -5.46 3.02
CA GLY A 78 0.54 -6.69 2.39
C GLY A 78 1.15 -6.94 1.04
N PHE A 79 0.55 -7.89 0.31
CA PHE A 79 0.96 -8.27 -1.03
C PHE A 79 -0.24 -8.39 -1.97
N TRP A 80 -0.08 -7.83 -3.17
CA TRP A 80 -1.02 -7.98 -4.28
C TRP A 80 -0.48 -9.05 -5.24
N ARG A 81 -1.26 -10.10 -5.49
CA ARG A 81 -0.82 -11.35 -6.14
C ARG A 81 -1.72 -11.64 -7.36
N PRO A 82 -1.46 -11.02 -8.52
CA PRO A 82 -2.20 -11.31 -9.76
C PRO A 82 -1.98 -12.75 -10.22
N LYS A 83 -3.01 -13.36 -10.80
CA LYS A 83 -3.02 -14.75 -11.28
C LYS A 83 -3.12 -14.82 -12.81
N PRO A 84 -2.73 -15.95 -13.43
CA PRO A 84 -2.78 -16.11 -14.90
C PRO A 84 -4.18 -16.02 -15.52
N ASP A 85 -5.23 -16.26 -14.74
CA ASP A 85 -6.63 -16.18 -15.18
C ASP A 85 -7.21 -14.75 -15.11
N GLY A 86 -6.40 -13.77 -14.71
CA GLY A 86 -6.81 -12.37 -14.55
C GLY A 86 -7.35 -12.01 -13.17
N SER A 87 -7.57 -13.00 -12.29
CA SER A 87 -7.96 -12.74 -10.90
C SER A 87 -6.80 -12.17 -10.08
N ILE A 88 -7.13 -11.55 -8.94
CA ILE A 88 -6.14 -11.03 -8.01
C ILE A 88 -6.46 -11.40 -6.57
N GLU A 89 -5.44 -11.86 -5.85
CA GLU A 89 -5.48 -12.10 -4.41
C GLU A 89 -4.70 -10.99 -3.70
N VAL A 90 -5.29 -10.39 -2.67
CA VAL A 90 -4.64 -9.36 -1.85
C VAL A 90 -4.65 -9.82 -0.39
N VAL A 91 -3.47 -9.91 0.20
CA VAL A 91 -3.29 -10.32 1.61
C VAL A 91 -2.73 -9.16 2.41
N ILE A 92 -3.41 -8.73 3.46
CA ILE A 92 -3.07 -7.53 4.24
C ILE A 92 -3.09 -7.84 5.74
N SER A 93 -2.12 -7.28 6.46
CA SER A 93 -2.12 -7.16 7.92
C SER A 93 -2.28 -5.70 8.33
N GLN A 94 -3.15 -5.44 9.29
CA GLN A 94 -3.46 -4.11 9.80
C GLN A 94 -2.86 -3.89 11.20
N SER A 95 -2.47 -2.65 11.50
CA SER A 95 -1.93 -2.27 12.81
C SER A 95 -2.91 -2.47 13.97
N THR A 96 -4.20 -2.61 13.67
CA THR A 96 -5.29 -2.90 14.61
C THR A 96 -5.37 -4.37 15.01
N GLY A 97 -4.53 -5.24 14.45
CA GLY A 97 -4.50 -6.68 14.77
C GLY A 97 -5.44 -7.53 13.90
N LEU A 98 -5.91 -6.99 12.77
CA LEU A 98 -6.72 -7.70 11.78
C LEU A 98 -5.86 -8.19 10.60
N VAL A 99 -6.30 -9.28 9.97
CA VAL A 99 -5.76 -9.77 8.70
C VAL A 99 -6.88 -10.01 7.71
N GLU A 100 -6.62 -9.73 6.44
CA GLU A 100 -7.58 -9.89 5.37
C GLU A 100 -7.00 -10.69 4.21
N VAL A 101 -7.85 -11.50 3.58
CA VAL A 101 -7.60 -12.15 2.30
C VAL A 101 -8.75 -11.74 1.39
N GLN A 102 -8.44 -10.96 0.36
CA GLN A 102 -9.40 -10.50 -0.63
C GLN A 102 -9.11 -11.19 -1.97
N SER A 103 -10.16 -11.61 -2.67
CA SER A 103 -10.08 -12.23 -4.00
C SER A 103 -11.08 -11.57 -4.94
N PHE A 104 -10.61 -11.08 -6.09
CA PHE A 104 -11.42 -10.43 -7.12
C PHE A 104 -11.22 -11.09 -8.48
#